data_AF-A0A956X3I9-F1
#
_entry.id   AF-A0A956X3I9-F1
#
_cell.length_a   1.000
_cell.length_b   1.000
_cell.length_c   1.000
_cell.angle_alpha   90.00
_cell.angle_beta   90.00
_cell.angle_gamma   90.00
#
_symmetry.space_group_name_H-M   'P 1'
#
loop_
_entity.id
_entity.type
_entity.pdbx_description
1 polymer ?
#
loop_
_entity_poly.entity_id
_entity_poly.type
_entity_poly.pdbx_seq_one_letter_code
_entity_poly.pdbx_strand_id
1 'polypeptide(L)' 'MTYLPAPTRYDTMPYRRCGRSGLKLPPVSLGLWYNFGGVDVFENGRALVHRAFDLGITHFDL' A
#
# COMPACT_ATOMS: atom_id res chain seq x y z
N MET A 1 -4.80 -17.93 -7.34
CA MET A 1 -3.31 -17.96 -7.41
C MET A 1 -2.77 -17.20 -6.22
N THR A 2 -1.66 -17.66 -5.65
CA THR A 2 -0.96 -16.97 -4.56
C THR A 2 -0.28 -15.72 -5.12
N TYR A 3 -0.48 -14.57 -4.47
CA TYR A 3 0.17 -13.32 -4.84
C TYR A 3 1.66 -13.35 -4.44
N LEU A 4 2.54 -12.97 -5.37
CA LEU A 4 3.96 -12.73 -5.14
C LEU A 4 4.25 -11.25 -5.38
N PRO A 5 4.72 -10.50 -4.37
CA PRO A 5 5.00 -9.08 -4.53
C PRO A 5 6.13 -8.80 -5.53
N ALA A 6 6.05 -7.68 -6.24
CA ALA A 6 7.10 -7.23 -7.14
C ALA A 6 8.45 -7.18 -6.40
N PRO A 7 9.51 -7.85 -6.89
CA PRO A 7 10.80 -7.91 -6.21
C PRO A 7 11.47 -6.53 -6.11
N THR A 8 11.12 -5.62 -7.02
CA THR A 8 11.67 -4.27 -7.18
C THR A 8 10.87 -3.18 -6.45
N ARG A 9 9.85 -3.54 -5.65
CA ARG A 9 8.92 -2.59 -5.01
C ARG A 9 9.58 -1.54 -4.12
N TYR A 10 10.81 -1.77 -3.67
CA TYR A 10 11.57 -0.84 -2.82
C TYR A 10 12.63 -0.03 -3.58
N ASP A 11 12.84 -0.30 -4.87
CA ASP A 11 13.92 0.29 -5.64
C ASP A 11 13.69 1.78 -5.92
N THR A 12 12.41 2.18 -6.02
CA THR A 12 12.02 3.53 -6.47
C THR A 12 11.24 4.33 -5.43
N MET A 13 10.55 3.68 -4.48
CA MET A 13 9.77 4.37 -3.45
C MET A 13 10.71 4.97 -2.39
N PRO A 14 10.80 6.30 -2.23
CA PRO A 14 11.52 6.88 -1.12
C PRO A 14 10.72 6.70 0.17
N TYR A 15 11.38 6.62 1.33
CA TYR A 15 10.72 6.52 2.63
C TYR A 15 11.15 7.66 3.56
N ARG A 16 10.17 8.37 4.12
CA ARG A 16 10.36 9.57 4.95
C ARG A 16 10.15 9.26 6.42
N ARG A 17 11.01 9.80 7.30
CA ARG A 17 10.87 9.61 8.75
C ARG A 17 9.60 10.30 9.27
N CYS A 18 8.84 9.61 10.11
CA CYS A 18 7.68 10.17 10.80
C CYS A 18 8.15 10.93 12.06
N GLY A 19 8.37 12.25 11.91
CA GLY A 19 8.82 13.11 13.01
C GLY A 19 10.15 12.66 13.62
N ARG A 20 10.22 12.62 14.96
CA ARG A 20 11.41 12.21 15.72
C ARG A 20 11.43 10.71 16.06
N SER A 21 10.70 9.89 15.30
CA SER A 21 10.63 8.44 15.51
C SER A 21 11.57 7.65 14.60
N GLY A 22 11.76 6.36 14.88
CA GLY A 22 12.44 5.41 13.98
C GLY A 22 11.61 5.03 12.73
N LEU A 23 10.31 5.31 12.75
CA LEU A 23 9.37 4.90 11.71
C LEU A 23 9.58 5.69 10.43
N LYS A 24 9.58 5.00 9.28
CA LYS A 24 9.57 5.61 7.97
C LYS A 24 8.29 5.25 7.22
N LEU A 25 7.65 6.23 6.59
CA LEU A 25 6.44 6.06 5.80
C LEU A 25 6.71 6.41 4.33
N PRO A 26 6.00 5.78 3.37
CA PRO A 26 6.05 6.20 1.99
C PRO A 26 5.42 7.61 1.84
N PRO A 27 5.89 8.46 0.92
CA PRO A 27 5.28 9.76 0.63
C PRO A 27 3.82 9.67 0.20
N VAL A 28 3.41 8.52 -0.34
CA VAL A 28 2.03 8.20 -0.74
C VAL A 28 1.61 6.96 0.04
N SER A 29 0.48 7.04 0.73
CA SER A 29 -0.13 5.94 1.48
C SER A 29 -1.51 5.62 0.89
N LEU A 30 -2.01 4.40 1.07
CA LEU A 30 -3.33 4.00 0.60
C LEU A 30 -4.33 4.05 1.75
N GLY A 31 -5.30 4.97 1.68
CA GLY A 31 -6.44 4.98 2.60
C GLY A 31 -7.56 4.06 2.11
N LEU A 32 -8.21 3.36 3.04
CA LEU A 32 -9.27 2.39 2.77
C LEU A 32 -10.69 2.96 2.99
N TRP A 33 -10.84 4.29 3.02
CA TRP A 33 -12.10 4.97 3.29
C TRP A 33 -13.23 4.63 2.29
N TYR A 34 -12.91 4.54 0.99
CA TYR A 34 -13.85 4.17 -0.07
C TYR A 34 -13.28 3.02 -0.92
N ASN A 35 -14.15 2.21 -1.53
CA ASN A 35 -13.84 1.05 -2.38
C ASN A 35 -13.40 -0.23 -1.65
N PHE A 36 -13.57 -0.28 -0.32
CA PHE A 36 -13.20 -1.42 0.53
C PHE A 36 -14.33 -1.89 1.47
N GLY A 37 -15.56 -1.43 1.25
CA GLY A 37 -16.73 -1.82 2.02
C GLY A 37 -17.36 -3.13 1.53
N GLY A 38 -18.28 -3.70 2.31
CA GLY A 38 -18.96 -4.96 1.97
C GLY A 38 -19.86 -4.88 0.72
N VAL A 39 -20.18 -3.68 0.24
CA VAL A 39 -20.92 -3.43 -1.00
C VAL A 39 -20.01 -3.32 -2.23
N ASP A 40 -18.70 -3.20 -2.03
CA ASP A 40 -17.73 -3.01 -3.09
C ASP A 40 -17.25 -4.36 -3.66
N VAL A 41 -16.74 -4.34 -4.90
CA VAL A 41 -16.19 -5.53 -5.54
C VAL A 41 -14.88 -5.92 -4.86
N PHE A 42 -14.90 -7.03 -4.13
CA PHE A 42 -13.74 -7.52 -3.37
C PHE A 42 -12.47 -7.68 -4.22
N GLU A 43 -12.59 -8.16 -5.45
CA GLU A 43 -11.44 -8.31 -6.36
C GLU A 43 -10.79 -6.98 -6.73
N ASN A 44 -11.58 -5.90 -6.81
CA ASN A 44 -11.06 -4.57 -7.07
C ASN A 44 -10.23 -4.08 -5.87
N GLY A 45 -10.74 -4.22 -4.64
CA GLY A 45 -9.99 -3.89 -3.43
C GLY A 45 -8.68 -4.69 -3.31
N ARG A 46 -8.73 -5.99 -3.60
CA ARG A 46 -7.53 -6.84 -3.64
C ARG A 46 -6.51 -6.35 -4.67
N ALA A 47 -6.94 -6.01 -5.88
CA ALA A 47 -6.07 -5.51 -6.94
C ALA A 47 -5.43 -4.17 -6.55
N LEU A 48 -6.17 -3.27 -5.91
CA LEU A 48 -5.67 -1.99 -5.40
C LEU A 48 -4.57 -2.20 -4.35
N VAL A 49 -4.79 -3.08 -3.38
CA VAL A 49 -3.81 -3.39 -2.33
C VAL A 49 -2.53 -4.01 -2.90
N HIS A 50 -2.66 -5.01 -3.78
CA HIS A 50 -1.49 -5.61 -4.43
C HIS A 50 -0.71 -4.58 -5.24
N ARG A 51 -1.40 -3.76 -6.05
CA ARG A 51 -0.74 -2.75 -6.86
C ARG A 51 -0.03 -1.69 -6.02
N ALA A 52 -0.66 -1.23 -4.94
CA ALA A 52 -0.05 -0.29 -4.01
C ALA A 52 1.24 -0.87 -3.41
N PHE A 53 1.20 -2.13 -2.96
CA PHE A 53 2.36 -2.78 -2.39
C PHE A 53 3.48 -3.05 -3.41
N ASP A 54 3.13 -3.43 -4.64
CA ASP A 54 4.09 -3.59 -5.75
C ASP A 54 4.78 -2.27 -6.12
N LEU A 55 4.14 -1.13 -5.84
CA LEU A 55 4.72 0.21 -6.00
C LEU A 55 5.50 0.70 -4.78
N GLY A 56 5.61 -0.11 -3.72
CA GLY A 56 6.33 0.23 -2.50
C GLY A 56 5.52 0.99 -1.46
N ILE A 57 4.21 1.15 -1.64
CA ILE A 57 3.34 1.68 -0.58
C ILE A 57 3.26 0.63 0.53
N THR A 58 3.80 0.98 1.71
CA THR A 58 3.83 0.11 2.90
C THR A 58 2.90 0.57 4.02
N HIS A 59 2.20 1.68 3.83
CA HIS A 59 1.24 2.20 4.79
C HIS A 59 -0.17 2.16 4.19
N PHE A 60 -1.03 1.40 4.86
CA PHE A 60 -2.45 1.29 4.61
C PHE A 60 -3.18 1.87 5.81
N ASP A 61 -4.04 2.86 5.55
CA ASP A 61 -4.78 3.61 6.57
C ASP A 61 -6.26 3.20 6.53
N LEU A 62 -6.88 2.99 7.70
CA LEU A 62 -8.22 2.43 7.85
C LEU A 62 -9.14 3.38 8.63
#